data_AF-A0A8J4YMS9-F1
#
_entry.id   AF-A0A8J4YMS9-F1
#
_cell.length_a   1.000
_cell.length_b   1.000
_cell.length_c   1.000
_cell.angle_alpha   90.00
_cell.angle_beta   90.00
_cell.angle_gamma   90.00
#
_symmetry.space_group_name_H-M   'P 1'
#
loop_
_entity.id
_entity.type
_entity.pdbx_description
1 polymer ?
#
loop_
_entity_poly.entity_id
_entity_poly.type
_entity_poly.pdbx_seq_one_letter_code
_entity_poly.pdbx_strand_id
1 'polypeptide(L)'
;MQRNILVYHAVTGCDTVSQSSGHGNKTTWKVFQQHGALLDDLERGMLSESTIRSVEEFFCRIYSPASNETNINDVRYRMFQKGTKDQEKLPPSRKCLEQHIKRAHHQAQVWFQAGVPIPEIESPIGSG
;
A
#
# COMPACT_ATOMS: atom_id res chain seq x y z
N MET A 1 -6.11 5.64 19.30
CA MET A 1 -6.10 4.46 18.40
C MET A 1 -5.95 4.98 16.98
N GLN A 2 -4.93 4.55 16.22
CA GLN A 2 -4.80 4.97 14.81
C GLN A 2 -6.02 4.46 14.02
N ARG A 3 -6.70 5.36 13.31
CA ARG A 3 -8.04 5.13 12.71
C ARG A 3 -8.00 4.23 11.46
N ASN A 4 -6.81 4.00 10.92
CA ASN A 4 -6.52 3.40 9.61
C ASN A 4 -5.78 2.05 9.71
N ILE A 5 -5.91 1.34 10.84
CA ILE A 5 -5.28 0.03 11.05
C ILE A 5 -5.74 -1.04 10.06
N LEU A 6 -7.03 -1.02 9.69
CA LEU A 6 -7.60 -1.93 8.70
C LEU A 6 -6.96 -1.70 7.33
N VAL A 7 -6.85 -0.43 6.93
CA VAL A 7 -6.19 -0.04 5.69
C VAL A 7 -4.73 -0.48 5.69
N TYR A 8 -3.99 -0.22 6.76
CA TYR A 8 -2.62 -0.68 6.93
C TYR A 8 -2.50 -2.20 6.71
N HIS A 9 -3.37 -2.99 7.32
CA HIS A 9 -3.36 -4.43 7.16
C HIS A 9 -3.64 -4.84 5.71
N ALA A 10 -4.61 -4.19 5.06
CA ALA A 10 -4.91 -4.44 3.65
C ALA A 10 -3.71 -4.16 2.74
N VAL A 11 -3.02 -3.02 2.91
CA VAL A 11 -1.91 -2.63 2.02
C VAL A 11 -0.60 -3.39 2.29
N THR A 12 -0.34 -3.79 3.53
CA THR A 12 0.93 -4.44 3.90
C THR A 12 0.90 -5.97 3.80
N GLY A 13 -0.28 -6.54 3.60
CA GLY A 13 -0.49 -7.95 3.31
C GLY A 13 -1.57 -8.59 4.19
N CYS A 14 -2.51 -9.27 3.54
CA CYS A 14 -3.55 -10.09 4.14
C CYS A 14 -3.84 -11.30 3.23
N ASP A 15 -4.91 -12.07 3.49
CA ASP A 15 -5.22 -13.28 2.71
C ASP A 15 -5.50 -12.99 1.22
N THR A 16 -5.95 -11.79 0.88
CA THR A 16 -6.35 -11.40 -0.49
C THR A 16 -5.39 -10.41 -1.15
N VAL A 17 -4.51 -9.77 -0.37
CA VAL A 17 -3.57 -8.75 -0.85
C VAL A 17 -2.16 -9.17 -0.46
N SER A 18 -1.24 -9.18 -1.43
CA SER A 18 0.15 -9.63 -1.20
C SER A 18 0.89 -8.78 -0.17
N GLN A 19 1.95 -9.31 0.42
CA GLN A 19 2.83 -8.51 1.26
C GLN A 19 3.88 -7.73 0.46
N SER A 20 4.45 -6.68 1.04
CA SER A 20 5.63 -5.99 0.49
C SER A 20 6.86 -6.90 0.58
N SER A 21 7.39 -7.34 -0.57
CA SER A 21 8.55 -8.24 -0.59
C SER A 21 9.75 -7.67 0.18
N GLY A 22 10.42 -8.53 0.94
CA GLY A 22 11.56 -8.17 1.79
C GLY A 22 11.23 -7.40 3.08
N HIS A 23 9.95 -7.09 3.33
CA HIS A 23 9.52 -6.29 4.48
C HIS A 23 8.40 -7.00 5.24
N GLY A 24 8.64 -7.29 6.52
CA GLY A 24 7.65 -7.92 7.39
C GLY A 24 6.89 -6.92 8.26
N ASN A 25 5.92 -7.42 9.02
CA ASN A 25 5.08 -6.60 9.91
C ASN A 25 5.88 -5.66 10.83
N LYS A 26 7.03 -6.10 11.37
CA LYS A 26 7.85 -5.24 12.25
C LYS A 26 8.42 -4.03 11.52
N THR A 27 8.82 -4.17 10.25
CA THR A 27 9.43 -3.08 9.48
C THR A 27 8.37 -2.13 8.95
N THR A 28 7.27 -2.67 8.41
CA THR A 28 6.15 -1.87 7.92
C THR A 28 5.41 -1.15 9.05
N TRP A 29 5.31 -1.77 10.24
CA TRP A 29 4.70 -1.15 11.43
C TRP A 29 5.43 0.13 11.87
N LYS A 30 6.78 0.13 11.85
CA LYS A 30 7.56 1.33 12.21
C LYS A 30 7.24 2.50 11.27
N VAL A 31 7.12 2.21 9.97
CA VAL A 31 6.72 3.21 8.97
C VAL A 31 5.31 3.70 9.22
N PHE A 32 4.37 2.79 9.53
CA PHE A 32 3.00 3.14 9.86
C PHE A 32 2.85 4.00 11.12
N GLN A 33 3.68 3.78 12.14
CA GLN A 33 3.69 4.63 13.33
C GLN A 33 4.08 6.08 13.01
N GLN A 34 4.94 6.29 12.01
CA GLN A 34 5.46 7.63 11.64
C GLN A 34 4.66 8.29 10.51
N HIS A 35 4.17 7.50 9.56
CA HIS A 35 3.61 7.95 8.29
C HIS A 35 2.20 7.39 8.02
N GLY A 36 1.52 6.89 9.06
CA GLY A 36 0.19 6.29 8.91
C GLY A 36 -0.83 7.21 8.24
N ALA A 37 -0.74 8.53 8.42
CA ALA A 37 -1.65 9.50 7.81
C ALA A 37 -1.69 9.43 6.27
N LEU A 38 -0.65 8.89 5.62
CA LEU A 38 -0.63 8.64 4.17
C LEU A 38 -1.66 7.61 3.70
N LEU A 39 -2.29 6.88 4.64
CA LEU A 39 -3.28 5.84 4.36
C LEU A 39 -4.73 6.29 4.66
N ASP A 40 -4.97 7.51 5.15
CA ASP A 40 -6.25 7.95 5.73
C ASP A 40 -7.43 8.03 4.76
N ASP A 41 -7.15 8.09 3.47
CA ASP A 41 -8.16 8.21 2.42
C ASP A 41 -8.33 6.93 1.60
N LEU A 42 -7.58 5.87 1.91
CA LEU A 42 -7.61 4.66 1.08
C LEU A 42 -8.93 3.90 1.22
N GLU A 43 -9.68 4.03 2.31
CA GLU A 43 -10.99 3.37 2.43
C GLU A 43 -12.15 4.16 1.83
N ARG A 44 -11.94 5.42 1.44
CA ARG A 44 -13.03 6.37 1.17
C ARG A 44 -13.41 6.41 -0.29
N GLY A 45 -14.70 6.25 -0.57
CA GLY A 45 -15.29 6.55 -1.87
C GLY A 45 -14.55 5.91 -3.04
N MET A 46 -14.50 6.63 -4.17
CA MET A 46 -13.72 6.21 -5.34
C MET A 46 -12.22 6.48 -5.13
N LEU A 47 -11.39 5.52 -5.54
CA LEU A 47 -9.94 5.67 -5.48
C LEU A 47 -9.43 6.79 -6.40
N SER A 48 -8.88 7.84 -5.79
CA SER A 48 -8.33 9.00 -6.50
C SER A 48 -6.82 8.86 -6.77
N GLU A 49 -6.30 9.53 -7.79
CA GLU A 49 -4.86 9.56 -8.06
C GLU A 49 -4.05 10.18 -6.91
N SER A 50 -4.62 11.14 -6.17
CA SER A 50 -3.99 11.68 -4.95
C SER A 50 -3.87 10.62 -3.86
N THR A 51 -4.91 9.80 -3.64
CA THR A 51 -4.86 8.69 -2.69
C THR A 51 -3.80 7.67 -3.10
N ILE A 52 -3.74 7.32 -4.39
CA ILE A 52 -2.73 6.39 -4.90
C ILE A 52 -1.31 6.94 -4.67
N ARG A 53 -1.07 8.24 -4.89
CA ARG A 53 0.23 8.88 -4.61
C ARG A 53 0.58 8.90 -3.13
N SER A 54 -0.39 9.15 -2.24
CA SER A 54 -0.14 9.09 -0.79
C SER A 54 0.28 7.68 -0.36
N VAL A 55 -0.40 6.64 -0.85
CA VAL A 55 -0.02 5.25 -0.58
C VAL A 55 1.31 4.89 -1.26
N GLU A 56 1.60 5.42 -2.46
CA GLU A 56 2.91 5.27 -3.09
C GLU A 56 4.03 5.83 -2.22
N GLU A 57 3.85 7.02 -1.64
CA GLU A 57 4.81 7.59 -0.70
C GLU A 57 5.01 6.68 0.51
N PHE A 58 3.94 6.10 1.05
CA PHE A 58 4.04 5.13 2.15
C PHE A 58 4.94 3.93 1.78
N PHE A 59 4.79 3.38 0.58
CA PHE A 59 5.68 2.33 0.07
C PHE A 59 7.12 2.83 -0.14
N CYS A 60 7.32 4.07 -0.58
CA CYS A 60 8.66 4.65 -0.66
C CYS A 60 9.35 4.68 0.71
N ARG A 61 8.61 4.99 1.79
CA ARG A 61 9.12 4.95 3.17
C ARG A 61 9.42 3.53 3.66
N ILE A 62 8.69 2.51 3.18
CA ILE A 62 9.00 1.10 3.45
C ILE A 62 10.36 0.72 2.87
N TYR A 63 10.54 0.97 1.57
CA TYR A 63 11.75 0.53 0.85
C TYR A 63 12.95 1.46 1.04
N SER A 64 12.72 2.73 1.41
CA SER A 64 13.76 3.71 1.64
C SER A 64 13.43 4.66 2.80
N PRO A 65 13.47 4.17 4.05
CA PRO A 65 13.04 4.93 5.22
C PRO A 65 13.86 6.20 5.50
N ALA A 66 15.11 6.26 5.03
CA ALA A 66 15.98 7.43 5.17
C ALA A 66 15.81 8.47 4.05
N SER A 67 14.95 8.21 3.07
CA SER A 67 14.76 9.06 1.88
C SER A 67 13.44 9.79 1.92
N ASN A 68 13.41 10.98 1.29
CA ASN A 68 12.20 11.75 1.02
C ASN A 68 11.66 11.54 -0.40
N GLU A 69 12.06 10.47 -1.08
CA GLU A 69 11.47 10.11 -2.37
C GLU A 69 10.01 9.69 -2.18
N THR A 70 9.15 10.16 -3.06
CA THR A 70 7.71 9.86 -3.07
C THR A 70 7.29 9.10 -4.32
N ASN A 71 8.24 8.76 -5.19
CA ASN A 71 8.02 8.00 -6.42
C ASN A 71 8.71 6.64 -6.30
N ILE A 72 7.93 5.56 -6.41
CA ILE A 72 8.45 4.21 -6.17
C ILE A 72 9.39 3.74 -7.29
N ASN A 73 9.25 4.27 -8.50
CA ASN A 73 10.18 3.96 -9.59
C ASN A 73 11.55 4.59 -9.35
N ASP A 74 11.61 5.79 -8.77
CA ASP A 74 12.88 6.44 -8.40
C ASP A 74 13.59 5.64 -7.30
N VAL A 75 12.83 5.20 -6.29
CA VAL A 75 13.34 4.30 -5.25
C VAL A 75 13.88 3.00 -5.87
N ARG A 76 13.11 2.39 -6.78
CA ARG A 76 13.48 1.16 -7.48
C ARG A 76 14.75 1.35 -8.31
N TYR A 77 14.84 2.43 -9.08
CA TYR A 77 15.99 2.75 -9.91
C TYR A 77 17.25 2.96 -9.07
N ARG A 78 17.17 3.74 -7.99
CA ARG A 78 18.28 3.99 -7.09
C ARG A 78 18.75 2.72 -6.37
N MET A 79 17.83 1.86 -5.92
CA MET A 79 18.19 0.57 -5.30
C MET A 79 18.90 -0.36 -6.29
N PHE A 80 18.46 -0.35 -7.57
CA PHE A 80 19.12 -1.07 -8.64
C PHE A 80 20.54 -0.53 -8.89
N GLN A 81 20.71 0.79 -8.98
CA GLN A 81 22.03 1.43 -9.15
C GLN A 81 23.01 1.11 -8.01
N LYS A 82 22.51 0.96 -6.77
CA LYS A 82 23.31 0.57 -5.59
C LYS A 82 23.71 -0.91 -5.57
N GLY A 83 23.42 -1.66 -6.63
CA GLY A 83 23.86 -3.05 -6.78
C GLY A 83 22.94 -4.09 -6.14
N THR A 84 21.66 -3.76 -5.92
CA THR A 84 20.66 -4.76 -5.53
C THR A 84 20.45 -5.73 -6.69
N LYS A 85 21.08 -6.90 -6.62
CA LYS A 85 21.02 -7.94 -7.66
C LYS A 85 19.76 -8.81 -7.58
N ASP A 86 19.19 -8.89 -6.39
CA ASP A 86 17.98 -9.65 -6.13
C ASP A 86 16.75 -8.83 -6.52
N GLN A 87 16.11 -9.23 -7.63
CA GLN A 87 14.93 -8.54 -8.17
C GLN A 87 13.76 -8.52 -7.18
N GLU A 88 13.65 -9.54 -6.31
CA GLU A 88 12.60 -9.64 -5.31
C GLU A 88 12.76 -8.62 -4.18
N LYS A 89 13.98 -8.10 -3.98
CA LYS A 89 14.26 -7.04 -2.99
C LYS A 89 14.03 -5.64 -3.52
N LEU A 90 13.80 -5.49 -4.83
CA LEU A 90 13.46 -4.20 -5.41
C LEU A 90 11.99 -3.85 -5.08
N PRO A 91 11.68 -2.56 -4.86
CA PRO A 91 10.31 -2.10 -4.75
C PRO A 91 9.50 -2.46 -6.00
N PRO A 92 8.18 -2.66 -5.92
CA PRO A 92 7.35 -2.87 -7.12
C PRO A 92 7.48 -1.70 -8.10
N SER A 93 7.22 -1.94 -9.39
CA SER A 93 7.03 -0.82 -10.32
C SER A 93 5.77 -0.03 -9.94
N ARG A 94 5.70 1.26 -10.32
CA ARG A 94 4.51 2.09 -10.06
C ARG A 94 3.21 1.48 -10.58
N LYS A 95 3.26 0.83 -11.76
CA LYS A 95 2.08 0.16 -12.34
C LYS A 95 1.64 -1.06 -11.50
N CYS A 96 2.58 -1.87 -11.04
CA CYS A 96 2.29 -3.00 -10.15
C CYS A 96 1.73 -2.51 -8.82
N LEU A 97 2.33 -1.46 -8.26
CA LEU A 97 1.87 -0.85 -7.01
C LEU A 97 0.45 -0.26 -7.15
N GLU A 98 0.10 0.32 -8.29
CA GLU A 98 -1.26 0.83 -8.52
C GLU A 98 -2.31 -0.28 -8.44
N GLN A 99 -2.06 -1.43 -9.06
CA GLN A 99 -2.97 -2.59 -8.99
C GLN A 99 -3.04 -3.15 -7.56
N HIS A 100 -1.91 -3.20 -6.88
CA HIS A 100 -1.84 -3.56 -5.46
C HIS A 100 -2.71 -2.64 -4.58
N ILE A 101 -2.63 -1.32 -4.81
CA ILE A 101 -3.43 -0.32 -4.10
C ILE A 101 -4.92 -0.48 -4.40
N LYS A 102 -5.30 -0.72 -5.67
CA LYS A 102 -6.70 -1.00 -6.04
C LYS A 102 -7.25 -2.21 -5.28
N ARG A 103 -6.44 -3.26 -5.15
CA ARG A 103 -6.87 -4.48 -4.44
C ARG A 103 -7.01 -4.24 -2.94
N ALA A 104 -6.06 -3.51 -2.35
CA ALA A 104 -6.12 -3.12 -0.96
C ALA A 104 -7.30 -2.19 -0.66
N HIS A 105 -7.61 -1.26 -1.57
CA HIS A 105 -8.78 -0.38 -1.49
C HIS A 105 -10.07 -1.19 -1.45
N HIS A 106 -10.26 -2.11 -2.40
CA HIS A 106 -11.43 -2.99 -2.45
C HIS A 106 -11.54 -3.84 -1.17
N GLN A 107 -10.44 -4.46 -0.74
CA GLN A 107 -10.42 -5.25 0.50
C GLN A 107 -10.79 -4.42 1.74
N ALA A 108 -10.28 -3.20 1.83
CA ALA A 108 -10.62 -2.28 2.91
C ALA A 108 -12.12 -1.96 2.89
N GLN A 109 -12.68 -1.59 1.73
CA GLN A 109 -14.12 -1.31 1.59
C GLN A 109 -14.99 -2.48 2.08
N VAL A 110 -14.65 -3.72 1.72
CA VAL A 110 -15.33 -4.93 2.23
C VAL A 110 -15.32 -4.96 3.75
N TRP A 111 -14.17 -4.73 4.38
CA TRP A 111 -14.04 -4.74 5.85
C TRP A 111 -14.80 -3.61 6.53
N PHE A 112 -14.80 -2.40 5.96
CA PHE A 112 -15.56 -1.27 6.51
C PHE A 112 -17.08 -1.47 6.43
N GLN A 113 -17.55 -2.34 5.53
CA GLN A 113 -18.95 -2.71 5.40
C GLN A 113 -19.32 -4.02 6.09
N ALA A 114 -18.41 -4.67 6.83
CA ALA A 114 -18.64 -5.99 7.43
C ALA A 114 -19.81 -6.06 8.43
N GLY A 115 -20.22 -4.92 8.99
CA GLY A 115 -21.39 -4.82 9.88
C GLY A 115 -22.72 -4.61 9.17
N VAL A 116 -22.71 -4.39 7.85
CA VAL A 116 -23.90 -4.17 7.04
C VAL A 116 -24.42 -5.53 6.57
N PRO A 117 -25.68 -5.92 6.85
CA PRO A 117 -26.20 -7.25 6.49
C PRO A 117 -26.15 -7.56 4.99
N ILE A 118 -26.32 -6.54 4.15
CA ILE A 118 -26.25 -6.62 2.69
C ILE A 118 -25.44 -5.39 2.22
N PRO A 119 -24.11 -5.50 2.21
CA PRO A 119 -23.25 -4.38 1.86
C PRO A 119 -23.28 -4.13 0.34
N GLU A 120 -23.34 -2.87 -0.06
CA GLU A 120 -23.19 -2.47 -1.46
C GLU A 120 -21.69 -2.32 -1.76
N ILE A 121 -21.10 -3.41 -2.27
CA ILE A 121 -19.68 -3.48 -2.59
C ILE A 121 -19.54 -3.44 -4.11
N GLU A 122 -18.66 -2.58 -4.60
CA GLU A 122 -18.35 -2.51 -6.04
C GLU A 122 -17.80 -3.85 -6.54
N SER A 123 -18.01 -4.15 -7.81
CA SER A 123 -17.48 -5.37 -8.42
C SER A 123 -15.96 -5.45 -8.27
N PRO A 124 -15.40 -6.64 -7.97
CA PRO A 124 -13.94 -6.81 -7.91
C PRO A 124 -13.26 -6.67 -9.28
N ILE A 125 -14.02 -6.68 -10.38
CA ILE A 125 -13.48 -6.55 -11.73
C ILE A 125 -12.81 -5.18 -11.89
N GLY A 126 -11.51 -5.19 -12.23
CA GLY A 126 -10.72 -3.96 -12.40
C GLY A 126 -10.10 -3.42 -11.11
N SER A 127 -10.32 -4.09 -9.97
CA SER A 127 -9.75 -3.73 -8.67
C SER A 127 -8.36 -4.33 -8.42
N GLY A 128 -7.62 -4.71 -9.48
CA GLY A 128 -6.22 -5.16 -9.40
C GLY A 128 -5.99 -6.66 -9.25
#